data_AF-A0A9E6BRY7-F1
#
_entry.id   AF-A0A9E6BRY7-F1
#
_cell.length_a   1.000
_cell.length_b   1.000
_cell.length_c   1.000
_cell.angle_alpha   90.00
_cell.angle_beta   90.00
_cell.angle_gamma   90.00
#
_symmetry.space_group_name_H-M   'P 1'
#
loop_
_entity.id
_entity.type
_entity.pdbx_description
1 polymer ?
#
loop_
_entity_poly.entity_id
_entity_poly.type
_entity_poly.pdbx_seq_one_letter_code
_entity_poly.pdbx_strand_id
1 'polypeptide(L)'
;MSEDILIPFFVFSSLAVILVAAFHFSYKKRQAIHDTIRLSIEKTGAVDGTLVESILRDNVGPNADLRKGIILISVGAAFVILGYAIGEPDAIGPLMGVASFPGLIGLAYVAFHFFAPREPTV
;
A
#
# COMPACT_ATOMS: atom_id res chain seq x y z
N MET A 1 -28.40 16.57 10.82
CA MET A 1 -26.97 16.86 10.57
C MET A 1 -26.93 17.69 9.30
N SER A 2 -26.27 18.86 9.31
CA SER A 2 -26.22 19.77 8.16
C SER A 2 -25.54 19.11 6.96
N GLU A 3 -25.94 19.47 5.73
CA GLU A 3 -25.34 18.95 4.48
C GLU A 3 -23.82 19.15 4.45
N ASP A 4 -23.35 20.28 4.99
CA ASP A 4 -21.93 20.64 5.09
C ASP A 4 -21.10 19.68 5.96
N ILE A 5 -21.73 18.92 6.85
CA ILE A 5 -21.06 17.91 7.69
C ILE A 5 -21.18 16.52 7.05
N LEU A 6 -22.32 16.22 6.43
CA LEU A 6 -22.58 14.93 5.79
C LEU A 6 -21.60 14.67 4.64
N ILE A 7 -21.32 15.67 3.79
CA ILE A 7 -20.45 15.49 2.62
C ILE A 7 -19.02 15.10 3.03
N PRO A 8 -18.29 15.85 3.87
CA PRO A 8 -16.97 15.44 4.33
C PRO A 8 -17.00 14.11 5.07
N PHE A 9 -18.01 13.87 5.90
CA PHE A 9 -18.15 12.63 6.67
C PHE A 9 -18.18 11.40 5.77
N PHE A 10 -18.97 11.42 4.69
CA PHE A 10 -19.03 10.30 3.75
C PHE A 10 -17.73 10.11 2.98
N VAL A 11 -17.07 11.19 2.56
CA VAL A 11 -15.78 11.11 1.87
C VAL A 11 -14.73 10.45 2.77
N PHE A 12 -14.54 10.93 3.99
CA PHE A 12 -13.56 10.35 4.91
C PHE A 12 -13.94 8.94 5.38
N SER A 13 -15.23 8.67 5.59
CA SER A 13 -15.70 7.33 5.95
C SER A 13 -15.47 6.33 4.82
N SER A 14 -15.69 6.73 3.56
CA SER A 14 -15.43 5.86 2.41
C SER A 14 -13.95 5.47 2.31
N LEU A 15 -13.04 6.42 2.54
CA LEU A 15 -11.61 6.16 2.60
C LEU A 15 -11.25 5.21 3.74
N ALA A 16 -11.81 5.43 4.93
CA ALA A 16 -11.61 4.56 6.08
C ALA A 16 -12.08 3.12 5.79
N VAL A 17 -13.24 2.95 5.17
CA VAL A 17 -13.78 1.63 4.78
C VAL A 17 -12.86 0.93 3.78
N ILE A 18 -12.37 1.64 2.76
CA ILE A 18 -11.43 1.07 1.77
C ILE A 18 -10.16 0.58 2.47
N LEU A 19 -9.58 1.38 3.36
CA LEU A 19 -8.38 1.00 4.10
C LEU A 19 -8.63 -0.21 5.02
N VAL A 20 -9.71 -0.18 5.81
CA VAL A 20 -10.07 -1.29 6.70
C VAL A 20 -10.31 -2.57 5.91
N ALA A 21 -11.01 -2.50 4.78
CA ALA A 21 -11.22 -3.65 3.90
C ALA A 21 -9.89 -4.20 3.39
N ALA A 22 -9.00 -3.35 2.86
CA ALA A 22 -7.69 -3.77 2.37
C ALA A 22 -6.86 -4.46 3.47
N PHE A 23 -6.81 -3.90 4.67
CA PHE A 23 -6.12 -4.52 5.80
C PHE A 23 -6.77 -5.83 6.24
N HIS A 24 -8.10 -5.89 6.29
CA HIS A 24 -8.84 -7.09 6.67
C HIS A 24 -8.60 -8.25 5.69
N PHE A 25 -8.63 -7.99 4.38
CA PHE A 25 -8.37 -9.00 3.36
C PHE A 25 -6.90 -9.46 3.35
N SER A 26 -5.95 -8.53 3.53
CA SER A 26 -4.54 -8.88 3.68
C SER A 26 -4.27 -9.75 4.91
N TYR A 27 -4.90 -9.42 6.05
CA TYR A 27 -4.84 -10.22 7.27
C TYR A 27 -5.40 -11.64 7.03
N LYS A 28 -6.61 -11.75 6.45
CA LYS A 28 -7.23 -13.03 6.13
C LYS A 28 -6.39 -13.89 5.19
N LYS A 29 -5.78 -13.28 4.15
CA LYS A 29 -4.87 -13.99 3.24
C LYS A 29 -3.70 -14.61 4.00
N ARG A 30 -3.08 -13.83 4.90
CA ARG A 30 -1.93 -14.30 5.68
C ARG A 30 -2.33 -15.40 6.67
N GLN A 31 -3.48 -15.25 7.33
CA GLN A 31 -4.02 -16.27 8.22
C GLN A 31 -4.29 -17.59 7.47
N ALA A 32 -4.93 -17.53 6.29
CA ALA A 32 -5.21 -18.72 5.49
C ALA A 32 -3.94 -19.48 5.04
N ILE A 33 -2.85 -18.75 4.74
CA ILE A 33 -1.54 -19.35 4.44
C ILE A 33 -1.00 -20.11 5.67
N HIS A 34 -1.02 -19.48 6.85
CA HIS A 34 -0.56 -20.11 8.09
C HIS A 34 -1.39 -21.35 8.47
N ASP A 35 -2.71 -21.30 8.30
CA ASP A 35 -3.60 -22.43 8.55
C ASP A 35 -3.31 -23.59 7.58
N THR A 36 -2.99 -23.29 6.32
CA THR A 36 -2.63 -24.30 5.31
C THR A 36 -1.28 -24.95 5.62
N ILE A 37 -0.28 -24.18 6.07
CA ILE A 37 1.01 -24.71 6.53
C ILE A 37 0.80 -25.64 7.72
N ARG A 38 0.00 -25.21 8.71
CA ARG A 38 -0.32 -25.99 9.90
C ARG A 38 -1.00 -27.32 9.54
N LEU A 39 -2.00 -27.27 8.67
CA LEU A 39 -2.71 -28.47 8.21
C LEU A 39 -1.79 -29.43 7.46
N SER A 40 -0.84 -28.90 6.69
CA SER A 40 0.16 -29.70 5.95
C SER A 40 1.15 -30.39 6.88
N ILE A 41 1.57 -29.71 7.97
CA ILE A 41 2.38 -30.29 9.06
C ILE A 41 1.63 -31.46 9.72
N GLU A 42 0.38 -31.22 10.13
CA GLU A 42 -0.42 -32.19 10.88
C GLU A 42 -0.70 -33.47 10.07
N LYS A 43 -0.87 -33.37 8.74
CA LYS A 43 -1.19 -34.52 7.87
C LYS A 43 0.02 -35.32 7.40
N THR A 44 1.16 -34.67 7.17
CA THR A 44 2.30 -35.28 6.45
C THR A 44 3.48 -35.56 7.37
N GLY A 45 3.49 -35.02 8.59
CA GLY A 45 4.54 -35.24 9.60
C GLY A 45 5.91 -34.64 9.27
N ALA A 46 6.13 -34.25 8.01
CA ALA A 46 7.32 -33.56 7.52
C ALA A 46 6.90 -32.39 6.64
N VAL A 47 7.60 -31.27 6.78
CA VAL A 47 7.45 -30.12 5.89
C VAL A 47 8.65 -30.06 4.98
N ASP A 48 8.41 -29.92 3.68
CA ASP A 48 9.46 -29.50 2.75
C ASP A 48 9.93 -28.11 3.16
N GLY A 49 11.11 -28.03 3.78
CA GLY A 49 11.71 -26.78 4.26
C GLY A 49 11.86 -25.75 3.15
N THR A 50 12.04 -26.20 1.90
CA THR A 50 12.12 -25.30 0.74
C THR A 50 10.78 -24.63 0.41
N LEU A 51 9.66 -25.32 0.66
CA LEU A 51 8.32 -24.77 0.49
C LEU A 51 7.99 -23.75 1.58
N VAL A 52 8.38 -24.00 2.83
CA VAL A 52 8.22 -23.04 3.93
C VAL A 52 9.08 -21.81 3.71
N GLU A 53 10.33 -21.99 3.29
CA GLU A 53 11.24 -20.90 3.00
C GLU A 53 10.76 -20.03 1.83
N SER A 54 10.19 -20.64 0.78
CA SER A 54 9.58 -19.89 -0.34
C SER A 54 8.27 -19.20 0.00
N ILE A 55 7.53 -19.67 1.01
CA ILE A 55 6.34 -18.97 1.54
C ILE A 55 6.74 -17.84 2.51
N LEU A 56 7.81 -18.04 3.30
CA LEU A 56 8.35 -17.05 4.24
C LEU A 56 9.13 -15.94 3.56
N ARG A 57 9.89 -16.26 2.50
CA ARG A 57 10.36 -15.29 1.51
C ARG A 57 9.14 -14.81 0.73
N ASP A 58 8.38 -13.94 1.37
CA ASP A 58 7.39 -13.10 0.71
C ASP A 58 8.13 -12.54 -0.52
N ASN A 59 7.73 -12.96 -1.72
CA ASN A 59 8.42 -12.66 -2.97
C ASN A 59 8.19 -11.18 -3.30
N VAL A 60 8.77 -10.30 -2.49
CA VAL A 60 8.86 -8.87 -2.74
C VAL A 60 9.87 -8.77 -3.86
N GLY A 61 9.38 -8.89 -5.09
CA GLY A 61 10.23 -8.87 -6.28
C GLY A 61 11.15 -7.64 -6.26
N PRO A 62 12.30 -7.67 -6.93
CA PRO A 62 13.35 -6.65 -6.80
C PRO A 62 12.87 -5.21 -7.10
N ASN A 63 11.76 -5.09 -7.83
CA ASN A 63 11.14 -3.82 -8.23
C ASN A 63 9.83 -3.52 -7.48
N ALA A 64 9.49 -4.26 -6.43
CA ALA A 64 8.24 -4.07 -5.71
C ALA A 64 8.17 -2.68 -5.06
N ASP A 65 9.25 -2.23 -4.44
CA ASP A 65 9.35 -0.90 -3.84
C ASP A 65 9.34 0.19 -4.92
N LEU A 66 10.07 -0.01 -6.02
CA LEU A 66 10.05 0.92 -7.15
C LEU A 66 8.64 1.11 -7.72
N ARG A 67 7.90 0.01 -7.90
CA ARG A 67 6.52 0.05 -8.39
C ARG A 67 5.61 0.82 -7.44
N LYS A 68 5.66 0.53 -6.14
CA LYS A 68 4.89 1.25 -5.12
C LYS A 68 5.24 2.73 -5.11
N GLY A 69 6.53 3.06 -5.21
CA GLY A 69 7.04 4.42 -5.24
C GLY A 69 6.51 5.22 -6.42
N ILE A 70 6.60 4.67 -7.63
CA ILE A 70 6.10 5.32 -8.85
C ILE A 70 4.58 5.55 -8.79
N ILE A 71 3.82 4.57 -8.31
CA ILE A 71 2.35 4.70 -8.16
C ILE A 71 2.03 5.86 -7.21
N LEU A 72 2.70 5.94 -6.06
CA LEU A 72 2.45 6.97 -5.06
C LEU A 72 2.86 8.38 -5.54
N ILE A 73 3.99 8.50 -6.24
CA ILE A 73 4.38 9.76 -6.89
C ILE A 73 3.33 10.18 -7.92
N SER A 74 2.82 9.24 -8.71
CA SER A 74 1.78 9.51 -9.71
C SER A 74 0.48 9.98 -9.07
N VAL A 75 0.10 9.42 -7.92
CA VAL A 75 -1.07 9.88 -7.15
C VAL A 75 -0.86 11.30 -6.61
N GLY A 76 0.32 11.62 -6.08
CA GLY A 76 0.66 12.98 -5.67
C GLY A 76 0.59 13.98 -6.84
N ALA A 77 1.17 13.62 -7.98
CA ALA A 77 1.11 14.44 -9.19
C ALA A 77 -0.33 14.64 -9.68
N ALA A 78 -1.18 13.62 -9.59
CA ALA A 78 -2.60 13.73 -9.96
C ALA A 78 -3.34 14.77 -9.10
N PHE A 79 -3.10 14.83 -7.79
CA PHE A 79 -3.69 15.84 -6.92
C PHE A 79 -3.21 17.26 -7.24
N VAL A 80 -1.93 17.43 -7.60
CA VAL A 80 -1.40 18.72 -8.07
C VAL A 80 -2.09 19.15 -9.36
N ILE A 81 -2.18 18.25 -10.35
CA ILE A 81 -2.86 18.51 -11.62
C ILE A 81 -4.33 18.87 -11.39
N LEU A 82 -5.01 18.14 -10.49
CA LEU A 82 -6.39 18.42 -10.12
C LEU A 82 -6.54 19.84 -9.53
N GLY A 83 -5.61 20.26 -8.68
CA GLY A 83 -5.63 21.62 -8.11
C GLY A 83 -5.57 22.71 -9.15
N TYR A 84 -4.73 22.55 -10.18
CA TYR A 84 -4.70 23.47 -11.32
C TYR A 84 -5.94 23.35 -12.21
N ALA A 85 -6.47 22.14 -12.39
CA ALA A 85 -7.63 21.90 -13.25
C ALA A 85 -8.95 22.48 -12.70
N ILE A 86 -9.08 22.60 -11.38
CA ILE A 86 -10.25 23.24 -10.74
C ILE A 86 -10.31 24.74 -11.10
N GLY A 87 -9.17 25.39 -11.33
CA GLY A 87 -9.12 26.80 -11.75
C GLY A 87 -9.45 27.81 -10.64
N GLU A 88 -9.66 27.34 -9.41
CA GLU A 88 -9.87 28.20 -8.23
C GLU A 88 -8.53 28.40 -7.49
N PRO A 89 -8.12 29.66 -7.20
CA PRO A 89 -6.86 29.95 -6.52
C PRO A 89 -6.74 29.26 -5.15
N ASP A 90 -7.86 29.11 -4.44
CA ASP A 90 -7.91 28.56 -3.09
C ASP A 90 -7.87 27.03 -3.06
N ALA A 91 -8.01 26.37 -4.21
CA ALA A 91 -7.97 24.90 -4.32
C ALA A 91 -6.53 24.34 -4.34
N ILE A 92 -5.56 25.12 -4.86
CA ILE A 92 -4.18 24.65 -5.06
C ILE A 92 -3.50 24.31 -3.73
N GLY A 93 -3.61 25.19 -2.74
CA GLY A 93 -2.95 25.02 -1.44
C GLY A 93 -3.34 23.72 -0.73
N PRO A 94 -4.64 23.48 -0.47
CA PRO A 94 -5.12 22.24 0.14
C PRO A 94 -4.76 20.98 -0.66
N LEU A 95 -4.88 21.02 -1.99
CA LEU A 95 -4.58 19.86 -2.83
C LEU A 95 -3.10 19.55 -2.91
N MET A 96 -2.22 20.57 -2.90
CA MET A 96 -0.78 20.35 -2.71
C MET A 96 -0.47 19.75 -1.33
N GLY A 97 -1.18 20.18 -0.29
CA GLY A 97 -1.10 19.56 1.03
C GLY A 97 -1.42 18.06 0.99
N VAL A 98 -2.55 17.68 0.39
CA VAL A 98 -2.95 16.28 0.21
C VAL A 98 -1.97 15.51 -0.69
N ALA A 99 -1.48 16.12 -1.77
CA ALA A 99 -0.51 15.53 -2.69
C ALA A 99 0.83 15.19 -2.03
N SER A 100 1.25 15.98 -1.03
CA SER A 100 2.53 15.81 -0.36
C SER A 100 2.66 14.46 0.35
N PHE A 101 1.57 13.91 0.89
CA PHE A 101 1.57 12.62 1.58
C PHE A 101 1.97 11.46 0.66
N PRO A 102 1.19 11.11 -0.39
CA PRO A 102 1.59 10.05 -1.30
C PRO A 102 2.87 10.42 -2.07
N GLY A 103 3.07 11.70 -2.44
CA GLY A 103 4.27 12.13 -3.15
C GLY A 103 5.57 11.84 -2.39
N LEU A 104 5.64 12.23 -1.12
CA LEU A 104 6.83 12.00 -0.29
C LEU A 104 7.02 10.52 0.08
N ILE A 105 5.94 9.79 0.37
CA ILE A 105 6.02 8.33 0.60
C ILE A 105 6.54 7.63 -0.66
N GLY A 106 6.06 8.06 -1.83
CA GLY A 106 6.50 7.51 -3.11
C GLY A 106 7.98 7.78 -3.37
N LEU A 107 8.46 9.00 -3.10
CA LEU A 107 9.88 9.35 -3.15
C LEU A 107 10.71 8.49 -2.20
N ALA A 108 10.22 8.21 -0.99
CA ALA A 108 10.91 7.34 -0.04
C ALA A 108 11.04 5.90 -0.58
N TYR A 109 9.99 5.33 -1.17
CA TYR A 109 10.07 4.01 -1.81
C TYR A 109 11.05 3.96 -2.98
N VAL A 110 11.09 5.01 -3.80
CA VAL A 110 12.08 5.13 -4.89
C VAL A 110 13.50 5.23 -4.32
N ALA A 111 13.70 6.05 -3.28
CA ALA A 111 14.99 6.18 -2.61
C ALA A 111 15.44 4.84 -2.02
N PHE A 112 14.56 4.11 -1.32
CA PHE A 112 14.88 2.77 -0.83
C PHE A 112 15.26 1.81 -1.94
N HIS A 113 14.61 1.89 -3.11
CA HIS A 113 15.00 1.03 -4.23
C HIS A 113 16.46 1.25 -4.68
N PHE A 114 16.97 2.49 -4.67
CA PHE A 114 18.33 2.79 -5.10
C PHE A 114 19.38 2.69 -3.98
N PHE A 115 19.01 3.01 -2.75
CA PHE A 115 19.95 3.14 -1.63
C PHE A 115 19.89 1.98 -0.63
N ALA A 116 18.83 1.18 -0.59
CA ALA A 116 18.76 0.05 0.33
C ALA A 116 19.75 -1.05 -0.12
N PRO A 117 20.66 -1.50 0.76
CA PRO A 117 21.50 -2.65 0.49
C PRO A 117 20.61 -3.86 0.18
N ARG A 118 20.76 -4.44 -1.01
CA ARG A 118 20.09 -5.68 -1.36
C ARG A 118 20.95 -6.81 -0.80
N GLU A 119 20.43 -7.53 0.19
CA GLU A 119 21.02 -8.83 0.51
C GLU A 119 21.00 -9.67 -0.77
N PRO A 120 22.12 -10.33 -1.14
CA PRO A 120 22.14 -11.18 -2.31
C PRO A 120 21.07 -12.25 -2.13
N THR A 121 20.06 -12.23 -2.98
CA THR A 121 19.09 -13.31 -3.10
C THR A 121 19.84 -14.52 -3.62
N VAL A 122 20.37 -15.33 -2.69
CA VAL A 122 20.85 -16.69 -2.95
C VAL A 122 19.65 -17.59 -3.18
#